data_AF-A0A0L0LEG9-F1
#
_entry.id   AF-A0A0L0LEG9-F1
#
_cell.length_a   1.000
_cell.length_b   1.000
_cell.length_c   1.000
_cell.angle_alpha   90.00
_cell.angle_beta   90.00
_cell.angle_gamma   90.00
#
_symmetry.space_group_name_H-M   'P 1'
#
loop_
_entity.id
_entity.type
_entity.pdbx_description
1 polymer ?
#
loop_
_entity_poly.entity_id
_entity_poly.type
_entity_poly.pdbx_seq_one_letter_code
_entity_poly.pdbx_strand_id
1 'polypeptide(L)' 'MKSKSAKRDNPELWEYCKTEAVAKMGKFSARAMQYAVKLYKERGGGYIGVKSKQNSLVKWSKEQKPSF' A
#
# COMPACT_ATOMS: atom_id res chain seq x y z
N MET A 1 21.97 4.56 -3.42
CA MET A 1 20.75 3.97 -4.02
C MET A 1 20.35 2.73 -3.23
N LYS A 2 19.19 2.73 -2.58
CA LYS A 2 18.52 1.54 -2.04
C LYS A 2 17.03 1.87 -2.01
N SER A 3 16.27 1.28 -2.91
CA SER A 3 14.80 1.35 -2.93
C SER A 3 14.30 0.81 -1.58
N LYS A 4 13.78 1.68 -0.72
CA LYS A 4 13.10 1.28 0.51
C LYS A 4 11.77 0.65 0.10
N SER A 5 11.81 -0.62 -0.28
CA SER A 5 10.61 -1.44 -0.45
C SER A 5 9.85 -1.41 0.87
N ALA A 6 8.57 -1.02 0.84
CA ALA A 6 7.72 -1.05 2.02
C ALA A 6 7.74 -2.47 2.58
N LYS A 7 8.35 -2.66 3.75
CA LYS A 7 8.33 -3.97 4.40
C LYS A 7 6.90 -4.19 4.86
N ARG A 8 6.29 -5.30 4.47
CA ARG A 8 4.99 -5.66 5.04
C ARG A 8 5.20 -6.07 6.49
N ASP A 9 4.32 -5.60 7.36
CA ASP A 9 4.39 -5.91 8.79
C ASP A 9 4.16 -7.38 9.07
N ASN A 10 3.21 -7.96 8.35
CA ASN A 10 2.85 -9.36 8.47
C ASN A 10 2.81 -10.01 7.08
N PRO A 11 3.93 -10.60 6.61
CA PRO A 11 3.95 -11.30 5.33
C PRO A 11 2.98 -12.49 5.30
N GLU A 12 2.79 -13.19 6.42
CA GLU A 12 1.86 -14.32 6.56
C GLU A 12 0.40 -13.87 6.40
N LEU A 13 0.03 -12.74 7.02
CA LEU A 13 -1.30 -12.14 6.86
C LEU A 13 -1.55 -11.74 5.40
N TRP A 14 -0.52 -11.28 4.68
CA TRP A 14 -0.61 -10.93 3.27
C TRP A 14 -0.83 -12.17 2.38
N GLU A 15 -0.08 -13.25 2.60
CA GLU A 15 -0.29 -14.51 1.89
C GLU A 15 -1.70 -15.04 2.13
N TYR A 16 -2.14 -15.08 3.39
CA TYR A 16 -3.50 -15.50 3.76
C TYR A 16 -4.58 -14.65 3.08
N CYS A 17 -4.44 -13.31 3.09
CA CYS A 17 -5.40 -12.40 2.44
C CYS A 17 -5.44 -12.59 0.92
N LYS A 18 -4.28 -12.87 0.29
CA LYS A 18 -4.23 -13.16 -1.15
C LYS A 18 -4.95 -14.46 -1.46
N THR A 19 -4.68 -15.54 -0.74
CA THR A 19 -5.35 -16.83 -0.96
C THR A 19 -6.86 -16.70 -0.73
N GLU A 20 -7.29 -15.99 0.31
CA GLU A 20 -8.71 -15.76 0.57
C GLU A 20 -9.37 -14.95 -0.54
N ALA A 21 -8.72 -13.89 -1.01
CA ALA A 21 -9.25 -13.06 -2.08
C ALA A 21 -9.31 -13.78 -3.44
N VAL A 22 -8.30 -14.62 -3.73
CA VAL A 22 -8.27 -15.43 -4.95
C VAL A 22 -9.29 -16.55 -4.88
N ALA A 23 -9.43 -17.22 -3.72
CA ALA A 23 -10.48 -18.22 -3.50
C ALA A 23 -11.87 -17.61 -3.66
N LYS A 24 -12.09 -16.40 -3.14
CA LYS A 24 -13.37 -15.69 -3.26
C LYS A 24 -13.70 -15.26 -4.69
N MET A 25 -12.68 -14.89 -5.47
CA MET A 25 -12.86 -14.42 -6.86
C MET A 25 -12.71 -15.54 -7.90
N GLY A 26 -12.23 -16.72 -7.51
CA GLY A 26 -11.93 -17.87 -8.39
C GLY A 26 -10.73 -17.67 -9.33
N LYS A 27 -10.18 -16.45 -9.45
CA LYS A 27 -9.06 -16.14 -10.33
C LYS A 27 -8.17 -15.03 -9.82
N PHE A 28 -6.90 -15.08 -10.20
CA PHE A 28 -5.95 -14.00 -9.96
C PHE A 28 -6.28 -12.81 -10.86
N SER A 29 -7.07 -11.87 -10.35
CA SER A 29 -7.51 -10.68 -11.07
C SER A 29 -7.16 -9.41 -10.30
N ALA A 30 -7.18 -8.27 -10.99
CA ALA A 30 -6.99 -6.96 -10.36
C ALA A 30 -7.98 -6.75 -9.19
N ARG A 31 -9.23 -7.21 -9.35
CA ARG A 31 -10.25 -7.11 -8.30
C ARG A 31 -9.94 -7.99 -7.09
N ALA A 32 -9.39 -9.18 -7.30
CA ALA A 32 -8.92 -10.05 -6.22
C ALA A 32 -7.77 -9.39 -5.44
N MET A 33 -6.78 -8.81 -6.12
CA MET A 33 -5.70 -8.09 -5.43
C MET A 33 -6.21 -6.87 -4.66
N GLN A 34 -7.12 -6.08 -5.22
CA GLN A 34 -7.72 -4.95 -4.50
C GLN A 34 -8.45 -5.41 -3.23
N TYR A 35 -9.16 -6.54 -3.31
CA TYR A 35 -9.82 -7.13 -2.16
C TYR A 35 -8.82 -7.66 -1.13
N ALA A 36 -7.73 -8.32 -1.55
CA ALA A 36 -6.66 -8.76 -0.66
C ALA A 36 -6.01 -7.60 0.08
N VAL A 37 -5.76 -6.46 -0.59
CA VAL A 37 -5.24 -5.24 0.04
C VAL A 37 -6.22 -4.66 1.05
N LYS A 38 -7.53 -4.71 0.75
CA LYS A 38 -8.57 -4.28 1.67
C LYS A 38 -8.61 -5.15 2.93
N LEU A 39 -8.69 -6.47 2.75
CA LEU A 39 -8.64 -7.46 3.85
C LEU A 39 -7.39 -7.30 4.70
N TYR A 40 -6.23 -7.13 4.06
CA TYR A 40 -4.97 -6.93 4.75
C TYR A 40 -5.03 -5.72 5.67
N LYS A 41 -5.58 -4.58 5.20
CA LYS A 41 -5.77 -3.38 6.03
C LYS A 41 -6.83 -3.57 7.12
N GLU A 42 -7.96 -4.19 6.80
CA GLU A 42 -9.07 -4.45 7.76
C GLU A 42 -8.63 -5.37 8.90
N ARG A 43 -7.76 -6.34 8.62
CA ARG A 43 -7.19 -7.26 9.60
C ARG A 43 -6.04 -6.67 10.43
N GLY A 44 -5.77 -5.37 10.31
CA GLY A 44 -4.68 -4.70 11.03
C GLY A 44 -3.30 -4.88 10.38
N GLY A 45 -3.24 -5.39 9.15
CA GLY A 45 -2.00 -5.50 8.38
C GLY A 45 -1.42 -4.12 8.08
N GLY A 46 -0.32 -3.81 8.76
CA GLY A 46 0.48 -2.62 8.54
C GLY A 46 1.51 -2.79 7.43
N TYR A 47 2.08 -1.67 7.01
CA TYR A 47 3.34 -1.67 6.27
C TYR A 47 4.39 -1.11 7.21
N ILE A 48 5.39 -1.93 7.56
CA ILE A 48 6.61 -1.49 8.24
C ILE A 48 7.35 -0.54 7.32
N GLY A 49 7.29 0.73 7.69
CA GLY A 49 7.95 1.80 7.00
C GLY A 49 7.19 3.09 7.25
N VAL A 50 7.80 3.99 8.01
CA VAL A 50 7.38 5.39 8.04
C VAL A 50 7.21 5.88 6.61
N LYS A 51 6.00 6.35 6.25
CA LYS A 51 5.82 7.14 5.03
C LYS A 51 6.86 8.25 5.09
N SER A 52 7.88 8.20 4.24
CA SER A 52 8.90 9.24 4.20
C SER A 52 8.19 10.57 4.01
N LYS A 53 8.29 11.49 4.99
CA LYS A 53 7.74 12.86 4.91
C LYS A 53 8.35 13.67 3.76
N GLN A 54 9.43 13.19 3.15
CA GLN A 54 10.00 13.68 1.90
C GLN A 54 9.35 12.96 0.70
N ASN A 55 8.08 13.25 0.42
CA ASN A 55 7.46 12.83 -0.84
C ASN A 55 7.57 14.01 -1.82
N SER A 56 7.95 13.77 -3.07
CA SER A 56 8.09 14.82 -4.10
C SER A 56 6.80 15.63 -4.31
N LEU A 57 5.66 15.05 -3.94
CA LEU A 57 4.35 15.72 -3.88
C LEU A 57 4.30 16.92 -2.90
N VAL A 58 5.10 16.92 -1.83
CA VAL A 58 5.15 18.03 -0.85
C VAL A 58 5.94 19.22 -1.41
N LYS A 59 6.84 19.01 -2.38
CA LYS A 59 7.60 20.11 -3.00
C LYS A 59 6.71 21.00 -3.87
N TRP A 60 5.78 20.43 -4.63
CA TRP A 60 4.87 21.23 -5.47
C TRP A 60 3.82 22.02 -4.67
N SER A 61 3.42 21.56 -3.48
CA SER A 61 2.43 22.29 -2.67
C SER A 61 2.97 23.57 -2.03
N LYS A 62 4.30 23.78 -2.01
CA LYS A 62 4.91 25.02 -1.49
C LYS A 62 5.14 26.10 -2.55
N GLU A 63 4.85 25.80 -3.82
CA GLU A 63 5.07 26.72 -4.94
C GLU A 63 3.76 27.32 -5.46
N GLN A 64 2.83 27.66 -4.56
CA GLN A 64 1.59 28.32 -4.95
C GLN A 64 1.61 29.79 -4.54
N LYS A 65 1.85 30.60 -5.57
CA LYS A 65 1.59 32.04 -5.74
C LYS A 65 2.74 32.99 -5.36
N PRO A 66 3.52 33.48 -6.35
CA PRO A 66 4.01 34.85 -6.26
C PRO A 66 2.79 35.77 -6.22
N SER A 67 2.70 36.59 -5.18
CA SER A 67 1.76 37.70 -5.14
C SER A 67 2.14 38.64 -6.28
N PHE A 68 1.26 38.77 -7.27
CA PHE A 68 1.27 39.88 -8.22
C PHE A 68 0.82 41.16 -7.53
#